data_AF-G8LWH4-F1
#
_entry.id   AF-G8LWH4-F1
#
_cell.length_a   1.000
_cell.length_b   1.000
_cell.length_c   1.000
_cell.angle_alpha   90.00
_cell.angle_beta   90.00
_cell.angle_gamma   90.00
#
_symmetry.space_group_name_H-M   'P 1'
#
loop_
_entity.id
_entity.type
_entity.pdbx_description
1 polymer ?
#
loop_
_entity_poly.entity_id
_entity_poly.type
_entity_poly.pdbx_seq_one_letter_code
_entity_poly.pdbx_strand_id
1 'polypeptide(L)'
;MAFINEKISEADKEIFNSYGFKSVFTNDPIEPWEWTIDRERDIFLVALEGRGYYDSEIPLFYALVWQKRVIKIEAYRKSIGDFFTGTEMYWRITKIEAPMFFFNQKDELIELIKEAFDAHGSLGRRDIVTKVNFDYIAEPYFIMEMNK
;
A
#
# COMPACT_ATOMS: atom_id res chain seq x y z
N MET A 1 14.02 -7.39 -9.95
CA MET A 1 13.32 -6.14 -10.29
C MET A 1 12.80 -5.52 -9.02
N ALA A 2 12.56 -4.21 -9.05
CA ALA A 2 12.00 -3.45 -7.95
C ALA A 2 10.55 -3.09 -8.27
N PHE A 3 9.82 -2.58 -7.28
CA PHE A 3 8.46 -2.07 -7.47
C PHE A 3 8.37 -1.01 -8.58
N ILE A 4 7.32 -1.11 -9.41
CA ILE A 4 6.95 -0.12 -10.42
C ILE A 4 5.48 0.27 -10.29
N ASN A 5 5.14 1.50 -10.67
CA ASN A 5 3.74 1.93 -10.79
C ASN A 5 3.26 1.69 -12.20
N GLU A 6 2.15 1.00 -12.34
CA GLU A 6 1.52 0.75 -13.64
C GLU A 6 0.01 0.60 -13.52
N LYS A 7 -0.66 0.76 -14.67
CA LYS A 7 -2.10 0.49 -14.76
C LYS A 7 -2.34 -1.01 -14.68
N ILE A 8 -3.39 -1.40 -13.97
CA ILE A 8 -3.80 -2.80 -13.90
C ILE A 8 -4.34 -3.21 -15.26
N SER A 9 -3.71 -4.19 -15.90
CA SER A 9 -4.14 -4.72 -17.20
C SER A 9 -5.44 -5.54 -17.05
N GLU A 10 -6.16 -5.80 -18.15
CA GLU A 10 -7.36 -6.67 -18.09
C GLU A 10 -7.05 -8.07 -17.56
N ALA A 11 -5.88 -8.63 -17.88
CA ALA A 11 -5.45 -9.93 -17.36
C ALA A 11 -5.18 -9.88 -15.84
N ASP A 12 -4.63 -8.77 -15.36
CA ASP A 12 -4.34 -8.57 -13.94
C ASP A 12 -5.58 -8.27 -13.09
N LYS A 13 -6.66 -7.79 -13.71
CA LYS A 13 -7.94 -7.59 -13.00
C LYS A 13 -8.46 -8.89 -12.42
N GLU A 14 -8.28 -10.02 -13.10
CA GLU A 14 -8.69 -11.32 -12.55
C GLU A 14 -7.91 -11.68 -11.28
N ILE A 15 -6.59 -11.41 -11.28
CA ILE A 15 -5.73 -11.60 -10.10
C ILE A 15 -6.20 -10.69 -8.97
N PHE A 16 -6.39 -9.40 -9.23
CA PHE A 16 -6.87 -8.45 -8.23
C PHE A 16 -8.24 -8.87 -7.67
N ASN A 17 -9.20 -9.20 -8.55
CA ASN A 17 -10.56 -9.60 -8.16
C ASN A 17 -10.59 -10.88 -7.32
N SER A 18 -9.59 -11.78 -7.49
CA SER A 18 -9.49 -13.01 -6.69
C SER A 18 -9.31 -12.76 -5.19
N TYR A 19 -8.80 -11.58 -4.79
CA TYR A 19 -8.65 -11.18 -3.39
C TYR A 19 -9.94 -10.62 -2.78
N GLY A 20 -10.95 -10.30 -3.61
CA GLY A 20 -12.27 -9.89 -3.15
C GLY A 20 -12.27 -8.61 -2.29
N PHE A 21 -11.42 -7.64 -2.64
CA PHE A 21 -11.37 -6.35 -1.95
C PHE A 21 -12.69 -5.59 -2.06
N LYS A 22 -13.13 -5.03 -0.93
CA LYS A 22 -14.41 -4.31 -0.82
C LYS A 22 -14.21 -3.01 -0.07
N SER A 23 -15.05 -2.03 -0.41
CA SER A 23 -15.12 -0.76 0.30
C SER A 23 -15.50 -0.99 1.77
N VAL A 24 -14.78 -0.37 2.69
CA VAL A 24 -15.13 -0.31 4.11
C VAL A 24 -16.33 0.61 4.36
N PHE A 25 -16.65 1.51 3.43
CA PHE A 25 -17.76 2.45 3.55
C PHE A 25 -19.05 1.92 2.91
N THR A 26 -18.97 1.27 1.75
CA THR A 26 -20.16 0.81 1.01
C THR A 26 -20.30 -0.70 0.91
N ASN A 27 -19.24 -1.47 1.22
CA ASN A 27 -19.15 -2.92 1.03
C ASN A 27 -19.26 -3.38 -0.43
N ASP A 28 -19.14 -2.46 -1.40
CA ASP A 28 -19.08 -2.78 -2.83
C ASP A 28 -17.67 -3.22 -3.23
N PRO A 29 -17.51 -4.01 -4.31
CA PRO A 29 -16.21 -4.31 -4.89
C PRO A 29 -15.44 -3.03 -5.27
N ILE A 30 -14.14 -3.03 -5.04
CA ILE A 30 -13.26 -1.91 -5.44
C ILE A 30 -12.69 -2.21 -6.83
N GLU A 31 -12.60 -1.18 -7.67
CA GLU A 31 -11.95 -1.27 -8.99
C GLU A 31 -10.80 -0.24 -9.07
N PRO A 32 -9.58 -0.61 -8.65
CA PRO A 32 -8.44 0.29 -8.73
C PRO A 32 -7.95 0.40 -10.16
N TRP A 33 -7.44 1.58 -10.51
CA TRP A 33 -6.90 1.84 -11.84
C TRP A 33 -5.43 1.49 -11.98
N GLU A 34 -4.68 1.57 -10.88
CA GLU A 34 -3.24 1.38 -10.83
C GLU A 34 -2.83 0.67 -9.54
N TRP A 35 -1.63 0.09 -9.57
CA TRP A 35 -0.98 -0.52 -8.43
C TRP A 35 0.53 -0.25 -8.48
N THR A 36 1.18 -0.51 -7.36
CA THR A 36 2.63 -0.53 -7.23
C THR A 36 3.06 -1.98 -7.11
N ILE A 37 3.66 -2.56 -8.15
CA ILE A 37 3.88 -4.01 -8.27
C ILE A 37 5.36 -4.35 -8.46
N ASP A 38 5.78 -5.42 -7.80
CA ASP A 38 6.98 -6.18 -8.10
C ASP A 38 6.57 -7.52 -8.72
N ARG A 39 6.78 -7.64 -10.04
CA ARG A 39 6.41 -8.82 -10.82
C ARG A 39 7.29 -10.04 -10.53
N GLU A 40 8.56 -9.84 -10.14
CA GLU A 40 9.47 -10.97 -9.85
C GLU A 40 9.15 -11.61 -8.51
N ARG A 41 8.77 -10.80 -7.53
CA ARG A 41 8.41 -11.27 -6.18
C ARG A 41 6.92 -11.58 -6.00
N ASP A 42 6.09 -11.30 -7.02
CA ASP A 42 4.62 -11.42 -6.97
C ASP A 42 4.02 -10.63 -5.79
N ILE A 43 4.41 -9.36 -5.70
CA ILE A 43 4.02 -8.44 -4.61
C ILE A 43 3.37 -7.21 -5.21
N PHE A 44 2.22 -6.79 -4.69
CA PHE A 44 1.64 -5.52 -5.11
C PHE A 44 1.01 -4.76 -3.96
N LEU A 45 1.13 -3.43 -4.00
CA LEU A 45 0.45 -2.48 -3.15
C LEU A 45 -0.62 -1.75 -3.97
N VAL A 46 -1.81 -1.63 -3.41
CA VAL A 46 -2.93 -0.95 -4.05
C VAL A 46 -3.65 -0.05 -3.06
N ALA A 47 -3.94 1.18 -3.47
CA ALA A 47 -4.81 2.08 -2.73
C ALA A 47 -6.26 1.63 -2.96
N LEU A 48 -6.98 1.41 -1.87
CA LEU A 48 -8.36 0.93 -1.89
C LEU A 48 -9.33 2.11 -1.90
N GLU A 49 -9.31 2.92 -0.84
CA GLU A 49 -10.22 4.06 -0.67
C GLU A 49 -9.77 4.97 0.48
N GLY A 50 -10.44 6.12 0.61
CA GLY A 50 -10.19 7.08 1.68
C GLY A 50 -9.45 8.33 1.18
N ARG A 51 -8.98 9.14 2.12
CA ARG A 51 -8.29 10.41 1.80
C ARG A 51 -6.83 10.37 2.18
N GLY A 52 -6.56 9.98 3.43
CA GLY A 52 -5.21 9.83 3.95
C GLY A 52 -4.38 11.11 3.88
N TYR A 53 -4.97 12.29 4.03
CA TYR A 53 -4.18 13.51 4.28
C TYR A 53 -3.94 13.66 5.78
N TYR A 54 -2.79 14.20 6.20
CA TYR A 54 -2.45 14.33 7.62
C TYR A 54 -3.48 15.09 8.47
N ASP A 55 -4.26 15.97 7.85
CA ASP A 55 -5.34 16.76 8.46
C ASP A 55 -6.72 16.12 8.32
N SER A 56 -6.81 14.95 7.69
CA SER A 56 -8.04 14.19 7.55
C SER A 56 -8.22 13.21 8.71
N GLU A 57 -9.46 13.05 9.16
CA GLU A 57 -9.81 11.97 10.09
C GLU A 57 -9.83 10.59 9.39
N ILE A 58 -9.96 10.57 8.06
CA ILE A 58 -10.12 9.35 7.27
C ILE A 58 -8.76 8.92 6.67
N PRO A 59 -8.19 7.77 7.06
CA PRO A 59 -6.96 7.27 6.45
C PRO A 59 -7.19 6.91 4.98
N LEU A 60 -6.10 6.71 4.24
CA LEU A 60 -6.16 6.00 2.97
C LEU A 60 -5.86 4.53 3.27
N PHE A 61 -6.81 3.67 2.94
CA PHE A 61 -6.69 2.23 3.11
C PHE A 61 -5.91 1.65 1.94
N TYR A 62 -4.94 0.79 2.25
CA TYR A 62 -4.15 0.06 1.28
C TYR A 62 -4.24 -1.44 1.55
N ALA A 63 -4.08 -2.22 0.49
CA ALA A 63 -3.74 -3.63 0.58
C ALA A 63 -2.35 -3.85 -0.03
N LEU A 64 -1.46 -4.48 0.73
CA LEU A 64 -0.24 -5.09 0.23
C LEU A 64 -0.48 -6.58 0.13
N VAL A 65 -0.31 -7.16 -1.05
CA VAL A 65 -0.36 -8.60 -1.25
C VAL A 65 1.05 -9.13 -1.38
N TRP A 66 1.42 -10.07 -0.52
CA TRP A 66 2.72 -10.73 -0.52
C TRP A 66 2.54 -12.22 -0.22
N GLN A 67 3.20 -13.09 -0.98
CA GLN A 67 3.06 -14.56 -0.88
C GLN A 67 1.58 -15.01 -0.92
N LYS A 68 0.78 -14.36 -1.77
CA LYS A 68 -0.67 -14.55 -1.93
C LYS A 68 -1.51 -14.26 -0.69
N ARG A 69 -0.96 -13.50 0.27
CA ARG A 69 -1.64 -13.10 1.50
C ARG A 69 -1.82 -11.60 1.54
N VAL A 70 -2.94 -11.16 2.11
CA VAL A 70 -3.31 -9.74 2.20
C VAL A 70 -2.81 -9.17 3.53
N ILE A 71 -2.05 -8.08 3.46
CA ILE A 71 -1.73 -7.20 4.58
C ILE A 71 -2.52 -5.90 4.38
N LYS A 72 -3.38 -5.56 5.35
CA LYS A 72 -4.15 -4.30 5.31
C LYS A 72 -3.38 -3.21 6.02
N ILE A 73 -3.33 -2.04 5.40
CA ILE A 73 -2.55 -0.91 5.90
C ILE A 73 -3.44 0.34 5.90
N GLU A 74 -3.41 1.08 7.00
CA GLU A 74 -3.99 2.42 7.10
C GLU A 74 -2.86 3.42 7.12
N ALA A 75 -2.89 4.39 6.20
CA ALA A 75 -1.84 5.39 6.10
C ALA A 75 -2.37 6.79 5.81
N TYR A 76 -1.61 7.76 6.30
CA TYR A 76 -1.73 9.16 5.95
C TYR A 76 -0.46 9.62 5.25
N ARG A 77 -0.61 10.61 4.37
CA ARG A 77 0.46 11.25 3.61
C ARG A 77 0.41 12.76 3.70
N LYS A 78 1.59 13.35 3.57
CA LYS A 78 1.79 14.77 3.34
C LYS A 78 2.90 14.91 2.30
N SER A 79 2.75 15.89 1.43
CA SER A 79 3.77 16.27 0.45
C SER A 79 4.20 17.71 0.69
N ILE A 80 5.50 17.98 0.53
CA ILE A 80 6.08 19.33 0.59
C ILE A 80 6.91 19.54 -0.68
N GLY A 81 6.75 20.68 -1.34
CA GLY A 81 7.41 20.99 -2.60
C GLY A 81 6.42 21.09 -3.75
N ASP A 82 6.94 20.99 -4.98
CA ASP A 82 6.15 21.11 -6.20
C ASP A 82 6.67 20.19 -7.32
N PHE A 83 5.95 20.15 -8.44
CA PHE A 83 6.27 19.28 -9.58
C PHE A 83 7.56 19.66 -10.32
N PHE A 84 8.02 20.91 -10.23
CA PHE A 84 9.20 21.41 -10.95
C PHE A 84 10.49 21.23 -10.15
N THR A 85 10.41 21.47 -8.83
CA THR A 85 11.56 21.38 -7.92
C THR A 85 11.69 20.01 -7.25
N GLY A 86 10.65 19.19 -7.37
CA GLY A 86 10.56 17.89 -6.72
C GLY A 86 9.77 17.97 -5.43
N THR A 87 9.24 16.82 -5.02
CA THR A 87 8.36 16.68 -3.86
C THR A 87 8.99 15.77 -2.82
N GLU A 88 9.05 16.24 -1.57
CA GLU A 88 9.29 15.38 -0.42
C GLU A 88 7.98 14.80 0.08
N MET A 89 7.94 13.49 0.29
CA MET A 89 6.80 12.81 0.87
C MET A 89 7.05 12.36 2.30
N TYR A 90 5.97 12.37 3.07
CA TYR A 90 5.94 11.99 4.47
C TYR A 90 4.77 11.03 4.68
N TRP A 91 5.04 9.84 5.20
CA TRP A 91 4.04 8.82 5.50
C TRP A 91 3.87 8.62 6.99
N ARG A 92 2.63 8.42 7.43
CA ARG A 92 2.26 7.89 8.74
C ARG A 92 1.45 6.63 8.53
N ILE A 93 2.06 5.48 8.79
CA ILE A 93 1.39 4.19 8.72
C ILE A 93 0.85 3.89 10.11
N THR A 94 -0.45 4.09 10.30
CA THR A 94 -1.09 4.05 11.63
C THR A 94 -1.58 2.68 12.03
N LYS A 95 -1.77 1.78 11.05
CA LYS A 95 -2.17 0.40 11.30
C LYS A 95 -1.61 -0.52 10.23
N ILE A 96 -1.13 -1.69 10.68
CA ILE A 96 -0.73 -2.80 9.82
C ILE A 96 -1.40 -4.04 10.40
N GLU A 97 -2.33 -4.63 9.66
CA GLU A 97 -2.98 -5.90 10.00
C GLU A 97 -2.45 -6.97 9.04
N ALA A 98 -1.71 -7.93 9.58
CA ALA A 98 -1.02 -8.96 8.80
C ALA A 98 -1.38 -10.36 9.31
N PRO A 99 -1.37 -11.38 8.43
CA PRO A 99 -1.50 -12.77 8.86
C PRO A 99 -0.37 -13.20 9.80
N MET A 100 -0.69 -14.05 10.78
CA MET A 100 0.28 -14.64 11.74
C MET A 100 1.46 -15.34 11.06
N PHE A 101 1.27 -15.76 9.80
CA PHE A 101 2.33 -16.28 8.94
C PHE A 101 3.58 -15.37 8.89
N PHE A 102 3.41 -14.05 8.92
CA PHE A 102 4.52 -13.08 8.87
C PHE A 102 5.13 -12.73 10.23
N PHE A 103 4.70 -13.37 11.33
CA PHE A 103 5.17 -13.02 12.68
C PHE A 103 6.70 -13.09 12.82
N ASN A 104 7.31 -14.15 12.29
CA ASN A 104 8.77 -14.34 12.29
C ASN A 104 9.49 -13.55 11.20
N GLN A 105 8.75 -12.90 10.30
CA GLN A 105 9.24 -12.09 9.19
C GLN A 105 8.85 -10.61 9.36
N LYS A 106 8.55 -10.17 10.60
CA LYS A 106 8.02 -8.84 10.85
C LYS A 106 8.94 -7.72 10.34
N ASP A 107 10.24 -7.88 10.49
CA ASP A 107 11.22 -6.86 10.10
C ASP A 107 11.29 -6.78 8.56
N GLU A 108 11.26 -7.94 7.89
CA GLU A 108 11.18 -8.04 6.43
C GLU A 108 9.87 -7.43 5.90
N LEU A 109 8.73 -7.70 6.57
CA LEU A 109 7.44 -7.11 6.22
C LEU A 109 7.49 -5.57 6.31
N ILE A 110 8.11 -5.01 7.35
CA ILE A 110 8.22 -3.56 7.52
C ILE A 110 9.12 -2.94 6.45
N GLU A 111 10.25 -3.55 6.14
CA GLU A 111 11.12 -3.08 5.06
C GLU A 111 10.44 -3.17 3.69
N LEU A 112 9.70 -4.24 3.44
CA LEU A 112 8.91 -4.40 2.22
C LEU A 112 7.82 -3.33 2.09
N ILE A 113 7.12 -3.01 3.19
CA ILE A 113 6.13 -1.93 3.22
C ILE A 113 6.82 -0.60 2.90
N LYS A 114 7.98 -0.31 3.51
CA LYS A 114 8.73 0.92 3.19
C LYS A 114 9.11 0.99 1.72
N GLU A 115 9.61 -0.10 1.16
CA GLU A 115 9.99 -0.19 -0.25
C GLU A 115 8.79 0.08 -1.17
N ALA A 116 7.65 -0.55 -0.90
CA ALA A 116 6.43 -0.36 -1.68
C ALA A 116 5.90 1.08 -1.59
N PHE A 117 5.90 1.68 -0.40
CA PHE A 117 5.46 3.06 -0.19
C PHE A 117 6.44 4.11 -0.75
N ASP A 118 7.75 3.81 -0.76
CA ASP A 118 8.71 4.63 -1.48
C ASP A 118 8.39 4.61 -2.97
N ALA A 119 8.32 3.41 -3.57
CA ALA A 119 8.07 3.21 -4.98
C ALA A 119 6.70 3.76 -5.43
N HIS A 120 5.67 3.67 -4.59
CA HIS A 120 4.35 4.24 -4.87
C HIS A 120 4.43 5.74 -5.19
N GLY A 121 5.33 6.46 -4.52
CA GLY A 121 5.54 7.88 -4.78
C GLY A 121 4.28 8.72 -4.53
N SER A 122 4.22 9.90 -5.14
CA SER A 122 3.07 10.79 -5.01
C SER A 122 2.08 10.51 -6.13
N LEU A 123 0.96 9.85 -5.82
CA LEU A 123 -0.06 9.47 -6.82
C LEU A 123 0.55 8.64 -7.98
N GLY A 124 1.32 7.61 -7.66
CA GLY A 124 1.98 6.76 -8.66
C GLY A 124 3.22 7.39 -9.32
N ARG A 125 3.59 8.63 -8.97
CA ARG A 125 4.74 9.35 -9.54
C ARG A 125 5.92 9.28 -8.59
N ARG A 126 6.79 8.28 -8.77
CA ARG A 126 8.08 8.18 -8.06
C ARG A 126 9.12 9.15 -8.60
N ASP A 127 9.04 9.47 -9.88
CA ASP A 127 9.98 10.29 -10.65
C ASP A 127 10.10 11.73 -10.13
N ILE A 128 9.03 12.26 -9.55
CA ILE A 128 9.01 13.61 -8.97
C ILE A 128 9.40 13.63 -7.48
N VAL A 129 9.54 12.47 -6.84
CA VAL A 129 9.77 12.37 -5.40
C VAL A 129 11.27 12.39 -5.13
N THR A 130 11.74 13.42 -4.43
CA THR A 130 13.17 13.56 -4.09
C THR A 130 13.52 12.79 -2.83
N LYS A 131 12.55 12.65 -1.91
CA LYS A 131 12.75 11.97 -0.63
C LYS A 131 11.44 11.41 -0.10
N VAL A 132 11.51 10.23 0.51
CA VAL A 132 10.41 9.63 1.27
C VAL A 132 10.83 9.52 2.72
N ASN A 133 9.96 10.01 3.61
CA ASN A 133 10.14 9.98 5.05
C ASN A 133 8.98 9.22 5.68
N PHE A 134 9.27 8.49 6.75
CA PHE A 134 8.26 7.81 7.56
C PHE A 134 8.24 8.47 8.94
N ASP A 135 7.25 9.32 9.18
CA ASP A 135 7.04 9.99 10.47
C ASP A 135 6.68 8.98 11.56
N TYR A 136 5.92 7.95 11.18
CA TYR A 136 5.44 6.91 12.07
C TYR A 136 5.14 5.64 11.29
N ILE A 137 5.51 4.50 11.86
CA ILE A 137 5.12 3.17 11.39
C ILE A 137 4.65 2.38 12.62
N ALA A 138 3.39 1.96 12.61
CA ALA A 138 2.84 1.11 13.64
C ALA A 138 3.51 -0.28 13.62
N GLU A 139 3.64 -0.89 14.79
CA GLU A 139 3.96 -2.32 14.87
C GLU A 139 2.83 -3.14 14.23
N PRO A 140 3.16 -4.20 13.46
CA PRO A 140 2.14 -5.08 12.89
C PRO A 140 1.32 -5.78 13.97
N TYR A 141 0.00 -5.74 13.81
CA TYR A 141 -0.93 -6.58 14.55
C TYR A 141 -1.22 -7.86 13.75
N PHE A 142 -0.90 -9.00 14.34
CA PHE A 142 -1.01 -10.29 13.66
C PHE A 142 -2.34 -10.99 13.95
N ILE A 143 -3.01 -11.45 12.89
CA ILE A 143 -4.29 -12.16 12.98
C ILE A 143 -4.14 -13.62 12.56
N MET A 144 -4.85 -14.52 13.24
CA MET A 144 -5.03 -15.88 12.75
C MET A 144 -5.97 -15.86 11.54
N GLU A 145 -5.49 -16.35 10.39
CA GLU A 145 -6.37 -16.57 9.25
C GLU A 145 -7.34 -17.69 9.60
N MET A 146 -8.63 -17.37 9.67
CA MET A 146 -9.66 -18.40 9.68
C MET A 146 -9.77 -18.90 8.24
N ASN A 147 -9.36 -20.14 8.00
CA ASN A 147 -9.55 -20.80 6.70
C ASN A 147 -11.02 -20.62 6.28
N LYS A 148 -11.22 -19.96 5.15
CA LYS A 148 -12.50 -19.96 4.43
C LYS A 148 -12.53 -21.14 3.47
#